data_AF-A0A7L2S112-F1
#
_entry.id   AF-A0A7L2S112-F1
#
_cell.length_a   1.000
_cell.length_b   1.000
_cell.length_c   1.000
_cell.angle_alpha   90.00
_cell.angle_beta   90.00
_cell.angle_gamma   90.00
#
_symmetry.space_group_name_H-M   'P 1'
#
loop_
_entity.id
_entity.type
_entity.pdbx_description
1 polymer ?
#
loop_
_entity_poly.entity_id
_entity_poly.type
_entity_poly.pdbx_seq_one_letter_code
_entity_poly.pdbx_strand_id
1 'polypeptide(L)'
;DTLQHVKDSKHIVVYHKGRYFKVWLYHDGRLLRPREIEQQIQRILDDDSEPQPGEEKLAALTAGDRVPWAKARQAYFSRGKNKQSLDAVEKAAFFVTLDDIEQGYRKEDPGRSLDAYAKSLMHGRCYDRCILKKYHSFQNVMTTEYLELGYSADGHCKGETNPNIPLPTKLQWEIPEECQAVIEKSLSTAVALADDVDFCSFYFDTFGKGLIKKAKTSPDAFVQLTLQLAHYRDMGKFSLTYEASMTRLFREGRTETVRSCTVESSRFVQAMEDPSESIENKLKFFRLAAAKHQHLYRLAMTGAGIDRHLFCLYVVSKYLAVDSPFLKEVLSEPWRLSTSQTPRQHIDLKNHPEMVSCGGGFGPVADDGYGVSYIILGENAIHFHVSSKVSCSET
;
A
#
# COMPACT_ATOMS: atom_id res chain seq x y z
N ASP A 1 6.52 -19.50 -1.87
CA ASP A 1 6.35 -18.51 -2.96
C ASP A 1 7.67 -18.19 -3.62
N THR A 2 7.63 -17.73 -4.87
CA THR A 2 8.79 -17.29 -5.65
C THR A 2 8.46 -15.99 -6.36
N LEU A 3 9.45 -15.11 -6.52
CA LEU A 3 9.30 -13.87 -7.28
C LEU A 3 9.93 -14.04 -8.67
N GLN A 4 9.19 -13.66 -9.72
CA GLN A 4 9.64 -13.74 -11.10
C GLN A 4 9.73 -12.33 -11.71
N HIS A 5 10.88 -11.99 -12.25
CA HIS A 5 11.07 -10.76 -13.03
C HIS A 5 10.96 -11.05 -14.53
N VAL A 6 10.04 -10.39 -15.22
CA VAL A 6 9.86 -10.48 -16.67
C VAL A 6 10.28 -9.13 -17.27
N LYS A 7 11.34 -9.12 -18.09
CA LYS A 7 11.95 -7.87 -18.59
C LYS A 7 11.27 -7.30 -19.84
N ASP A 8 10.58 -8.13 -20.61
CA ASP A 8 10.08 -7.77 -21.95
C ASP A 8 8.60 -8.11 -22.14
N SER A 9 7.77 -7.72 -21.17
CA SER A 9 6.33 -7.90 -21.34
C SER A 9 5.79 -6.97 -22.43
N LYS A 10 4.98 -7.55 -23.33
CA LYS A 10 4.41 -6.86 -24.50
C LYS A 10 2.90 -6.65 -24.38
N HIS A 11 2.32 -7.00 -23.24
CA HIS A 11 0.89 -6.93 -23.02
C HIS A 11 0.58 -6.55 -21.57
N ILE A 12 -0.62 -6.01 -21.36
CA ILE A 12 -1.23 -5.89 -20.04
C ILE A 12 -2.36 -6.90 -19.91
N VAL A 13 -2.79 -7.14 -18.67
CA VAL A 13 -4.07 -7.79 -18.43
C VAL A 13 -5.02 -6.78 -17.81
N VAL A 14 -6.22 -6.71 -18.35
CA VAL A 14 -7.31 -5.85 -17.89
C VAL A 14 -8.40 -6.73 -17.31
N TYR A 15 -8.86 -6.41 -16.10
CA TYR A 15 -10.02 -7.02 -15.48
C TYR A 15 -11.21 -6.05 -15.53
N HIS A 16 -12.38 -6.54 -15.93
CA HIS A 16 -13.62 -5.78 -15.91
C HIS A 16 -14.82 -6.70 -15.70
N LYS A 17 -15.68 -6.40 -14.72
CA LYS A 17 -16.90 -7.17 -14.40
C LYS A 17 -16.69 -8.69 -14.41
N GLY A 18 -15.73 -9.16 -13.62
CA GLY A 18 -15.47 -10.60 -13.47
C GLY A 18 -14.72 -11.27 -14.62
N ARG A 19 -14.21 -10.51 -15.60
CA ARG A 19 -13.62 -11.04 -16.84
C ARG A 19 -12.21 -10.53 -17.03
N TYR A 20 -11.34 -11.36 -17.62
CA TYR A 20 -9.94 -11.02 -17.84
C TYR A 20 -9.64 -10.91 -19.33
N PHE A 21 -8.95 -9.84 -19.73
CA PHE A 21 -8.60 -9.57 -21.11
C PHE A 21 -7.10 -9.32 -21.24
N LYS A 22 -6.48 -9.96 -22.22
CA LYS A 22 -5.12 -9.65 -22.64
C LYS A 22 -5.15 -8.54 -23.69
N VAL A 23 -4.43 -7.46 -23.43
CA VAL A 23 -4.29 -6.33 -24.35
C VAL A 23 -2.82 -6.17 -24.73
N TRP A 24 -2.51 -6.30 -26.02
CA TRP A 24 -1.16 -6.07 -26.53
C TRP A 24 -0.83 -4.58 -26.51
N LEU A 25 0.39 -4.24 -26.13
CA LEU A 25 0.89 -2.86 -26.10
C LEU A 25 1.63 -2.47 -27.38
N TYR A 26 1.85 -3.40 -28.30
CA TYR A 26 2.62 -3.18 -29.52
C TYR A 26 1.83 -3.61 -30.77
N HIS A 27 1.92 -2.81 -31.82
CA HIS A 27 1.38 -3.09 -33.15
C HIS A 27 2.33 -2.51 -34.20
N ASP A 28 2.61 -3.25 -35.27
CA ASP A 28 3.56 -2.86 -36.33
C ASP A 28 4.94 -2.39 -35.83
N GLY A 29 5.48 -3.09 -34.84
CA GLY A 29 6.82 -2.82 -34.30
C GLY A 29 6.93 -1.58 -33.40
N ARG A 30 5.82 -0.88 -33.14
CA ARG A 30 5.78 0.29 -32.24
C ARG A 30 4.84 0.08 -31.07
N LEU A 31 5.02 0.88 -30.02
CA LEU A 31 4.06 0.97 -28.91
C LEU A 31 2.74 1.57 -29.42
N LEU A 32 1.63 1.12 -28.86
CA LEU A 32 0.33 1.75 -29.06
C LEU A 32 0.32 3.17 -28.52
N ARG A 33 -0.34 4.08 -29.25
CA ARG A 33 -0.57 5.46 -28.83
C ARG A 33 -1.68 5.50 -27.77
N PRO A 34 -1.76 6.56 -26.94
CA PRO A 34 -2.81 6.70 -25.94
C PRO A 34 -4.23 6.50 -26.51
N ARG A 35 -4.56 7.13 -27.65
CA ARG A 35 -5.86 6.96 -28.33
C ARG A 35 -6.14 5.52 -28.80
N GLU A 36 -5.11 4.76 -29.14
CA GLU A 36 -5.25 3.35 -29.54
C GLU A 36 -5.45 2.44 -28.33
N ILE A 37 -4.81 2.76 -27.19
CA ILE A 37 -5.04 2.08 -25.92
C ILE A 37 -6.45 2.36 -25.42
N GLU A 38 -6.89 3.63 -25.44
CA GLU A 38 -8.26 4.04 -25.13
C GLU A 38 -9.28 3.24 -25.95
N GLN A 39 -9.04 3.09 -27.26
CA GLN A 39 -9.88 2.24 -28.12
C GLN A 39 -9.93 0.77 -27.64
N GLN A 40 -8.81 0.20 -27.17
CA GLN A 40 -8.82 -1.17 -26.62
C GLN A 40 -9.60 -1.26 -25.30
N ILE A 41 -9.52 -0.23 -24.45
CA ILE A 41 -10.28 -0.16 -23.21
C ILE A 41 -11.78 -0.03 -23.52
N GLN A 42 -12.17 0.83 -24.47
CA GLN A 42 -13.57 0.97 -24.88
C GLN A 42 -14.15 -0.35 -25.40
N ARG A 43 -13.38 -1.10 -26.21
CA ARG A 43 -13.77 -2.45 -26.67
C ARG A 43 -14.04 -3.43 -25.53
N ILE A 44 -13.36 -3.29 -24.39
CA ILE A 44 -13.59 -4.12 -23.19
C ILE A 44 -14.85 -3.66 -22.44
N LEU A 45 -15.07 -2.35 -22.36
CA LEU A 45 -16.27 -1.77 -21.73
C LEU A 45 -17.54 -2.11 -22.51
N ASP A 46 -17.45 -2.15 -23.83
CA ASP A 46 -18.56 -2.50 -24.75
C ASP A 46 -18.81 -4.02 -24.85
N ASP A 47 -17.91 -4.86 -24.33
CA ASP A 47 -18.07 -6.32 -24.33
C ASP A 47 -19.15 -6.72 -23.31
N ASP A 48 -20.23 -7.32 -23.79
CA ASP A 48 -21.40 -7.77 -23.02
C ASP A 48 -21.37 -9.26 -22.65
N SER A 49 -20.27 -9.96 -22.94
CA SER A 49 -20.18 -11.40 -22.66
C SER A 49 -20.13 -11.69 -21.16
N GLU A 50 -20.80 -12.74 -20.70
CA GLU A 50 -20.79 -13.14 -19.29
C GLU A 50 -19.43 -13.77 -18.87
N PRO A 51 -19.05 -13.69 -17.58
CA PRO A 51 -17.90 -14.42 -17.05
C PRO A 51 -18.12 -15.94 -17.15
N GLN A 52 -17.03 -16.69 -17.32
CA GLN A 52 -17.07 -18.16 -17.25
C GLN A 52 -17.38 -18.61 -15.81
N PRO A 53 -17.91 -19.84 -15.61
CA PRO A 53 -18.16 -20.37 -14.27
C PRO A 53 -16.91 -20.25 -13.36
N GLY A 54 -17.07 -19.59 -12.21
CA GLY A 54 -15.99 -19.32 -11.25
C GLY A 54 -15.02 -18.19 -11.62
N GLU A 55 -15.08 -17.62 -12.84
CA GLU A 55 -14.14 -16.59 -13.31
C GLU A 55 -14.31 -15.28 -12.53
N GLU A 56 -15.56 -14.90 -12.25
CA GLU A 56 -15.89 -13.63 -11.60
C GLU A 56 -15.13 -13.42 -10.30
N LYS A 57 -15.05 -14.47 -9.48
CA LYS A 57 -14.43 -14.44 -8.15
C LYS A 57 -13.00 -14.98 -8.15
N LEU A 58 -12.43 -15.32 -9.31
CA LEU A 58 -11.18 -16.04 -9.43
C LEU A 58 -10.00 -15.37 -8.67
N ALA A 59 -9.94 -14.03 -8.65
CA ALA A 59 -8.85 -13.32 -7.98
C ALA A 59 -8.86 -13.49 -6.46
N ALA A 60 -9.97 -13.93 -5.86
CA ALA A 60 -10.06 -14.20 -4.42
C ALA A 60 -9.04 -15.25 -3.97
N LEU A 61 -8.65 -16.18 -4.85
CA LEU A 61 -7.56 -17.12 -4.58
C LEU A 61 -6.24 -16.42 -4.24
N THR A 62 -6.03 -15.20 -4.72
CA THR A 62 -4.82 -14.41 -4.44
C THR A 62 -4.90 -13.59 -3.16
N ALA A 63 -6.09 -13.46 -2.58
CA ALA A 63 -6.37 -12.72 -1.34
C ALA A 63 -6.51 -13.62 -0.10
N GLY A 64 -6.81 -14.90 -0.30
CA GLY A 64 -6.85 -15.89 0.79
C GLY A 64 -5.47 -16.41 1.21
N ASP A 65 -5.49 -17.49 2.01
CA ASP A 65 -4.28 -18.11 2.55
C ASP A 65 -3.34 -18.66 1.47
N ARG A 66 -2.03 -18.52 1.73
CA ARG A 66 -0.96 -18.92 0.78
C ARG A 66 -0.95 -20.43 0.49
N VAL A 67 -1.23 -21.28 1.48
CA VAL A 67 -1.17 -22.74 1.33
C VAL A 67 -2.31 -23.29 0.48
N PRO A 68 -3.60 -22.97 0.74
CA PRO A 68 -4.70 -23.31 -0.15
C PRO A 68 -4.49 -22.79 -1.58
N TRP A 69 -4.02 -21.54 -1.73
CA TRP A 69 -3.70 -20.99 -3.04
C TRP A 69 -2.64 -21.81 -3.77
N ALA A 70 -1.52 -22.14 -3.11
CA ALA A 70 -0.45 -22.94 -3.72
C ALA A 70 -0.95 -24.31 -4.20
N LYS A 71 -1.78 -24.99 -3.41
CA LYS A 71 -2.39 -26.28 -3.78
C LYS A 71 -3.33 -26.14 -4.98
N ALA A 72 -4.23 -25.15 -4.95
CA ALA A 72 -5.15 -24.87 -6.04
C ALA A 72 -4.41 -24.51 -7.34
N ARG A 73 -3.38 -23.67 -7.25
CA ARG A 73 -2.51 -23.31 -8.38
C ARG A 73 -1.88 -24.55 -9.03
N GLN A 74 -1.37 -25.48 -8.22
CA GLN A 74 -0.77 -26.72 -8.73
C GLN A 74 -1.81 -27.65 -9.37
N ALA A 75 -2.97 -27.81 -8.74
CA ALA A 75 -4.02 -28.72 -9.19
C ALA A 75 -4.73 -28.23 -10.47
N TYR A 76 -5.14 -26.96 -10.50
CA TYR A 76 -6.07 -26.45 -11.51
C TYR A 76 -5.42 -25.50 -12.52
N PHE A 77 -4.26 -24.90 -12.22
CA PHE A 77 -3.63 -23.88 -13.08
C PHE A 77 -2.28 -24.29 -13.66
N SER A 78 -1.90 -25.56 -13.53
CA SER A 78 -0.60 -26.07 -14.01
C SER A 78 -0.63 -26.57 -15.46
N ARG A 79 -1.82 -26.75 -16.07
CA ARG A 79 -2.01 -27.31 -17.41
C ARG A 79 -3.18 -26.62 -18.16
N GLY A 80 -3.32 -26.93 -19.45
CA GLY A 80 -4.48 -26.55 -20.26
C GLY A 80 -4.68 -25.03 -20.42
N LYS A 81 -5.95 -24.64 -20.59
CA LYS A 81 -6.38 -23.23 -20.78
C LYS A 81 -6.02 -22.37 -19.56
N ASN A 82 -6.24 -22.88 -18.34
CA ASN A 82 -5.92 -22.18 -17.10
C ASN A 82 -4.45 -21.78 -16.99
N LYS A 83 -3.54 -22.69 -17.36
CA LYS A 83 -2.11 -22.37 -17.37
C LYS A 83 -1.79 -21.25 -18.36
N GLN A 84 -2.35 -21.29 -19.56
CA GLN A 84 -2.11 -20.26 -20.58
C GLN A 84 -2.64 -18.89 -20.12
N SER A 85 -3.82 -18.85 -19.51
CA SER A 85 -4.43 -17.63 -18.97
C SER A 85 -3.65 -17.12 -17.74
N LEU A 86 -3.26 -17.99 -16.81
CA LEU A 86 -2.43 -17.61 -15.67
C LEU A 86 -1.06 -17.09 -16.11
N ASP A 87 -0.42 -17.74 -17.09
CA ASP A 87 0.83 -17.27 -17.69
C ASP A 87 0.66 -15.87 -18.30
N ALA A 88 -0.49 -15.58 -18.93
CA ALA A 88 -0.77 -14.25 -19.46
C ALA A 88 -0.88 -13.21 -18.33
N VAL A 89 -1.54 -13.53 -17.22
CA VAL A 89 -1.61 -12.68 -16.01
C VAL A 89 -0.22 -12.47 -15.42
N GLU A 90 0.54 -13.53 -15.16
CA GLU A 90 1.85 -13.49 -14.52
C GLU A 90 2.90 -12.76 -15.38
N LYS A 91 2.84 -12.89 -16.71
CA LYS A 91 3.77 -12.23 -17.65
C LYS A 91 3.32 -10.85 -18.12
N ALA A 92 2.14 -10.35 -17.75
CA ALA A 92 1.69 -8.99 -18.09
C ALA A 92 2.63 -7.91 -17.53
N ALA A 93 2.77 -6.78 -18.22
CA ALA A 93 3.61 -5.66 -17.77
C ALA A 93 3.07 -5.09 -16.45
N PHE A 94 1.77 -4.89 -16.40
CA PHE A 94 1.00 -4.56 -15.21
C PHE A 94 -0.44 -5.09 -15.37
N PHE A 95 -1.19 -5.04 -14.27
CA PHE A 95 -2.59 -5.44 -14.21
C PHE A 95 -3.45 -4.19 -14.05
N VAL A 96 -4.51 -4.06 -14.85
CA VAL A 96 -5.45 -2.93 -14.80
C VAL A 96 -6.80 -3.45 -14.36
N THR A 97 -7.40 -2.83 -13.36
CA THR A 97 -8.78 -3.11 -12.96
C THR A 97 -9.65 -1.95 -13.39
N LEU A 98 -10.68 -2.24 -14.19
CA LEU A 98 -11.75 -1.30 -14.54
C LEU A 98 -12.93 -1.57 -13.61
N ASP A 99 -12.99 -0.82 -12.51
CA ASP A 99 -14.10 -0.91 -11.56
C ASP A 99 -15.40 -0.41 -12.19
N ASP A 100 -16.49 -1.07 -11.84
CA ASP A 100 -17.87 -0.75 -12.24
C ASP A 100 -18.63 0.03 -11.17
N ILE A 101 -17.97 0.35 -10.07
CA ILE A 101 -18.51 1.15 -8.97
C ILE A 101 -17.71 2.44 -8.89
N GLU A 102 -18.40 3.56 -8.90
CA GLU A 102 -17.78 4.87 -8.71
C GLU A 102 -17.22 4.96 -7.28
N GLN A 103 -15.94 5.31 -7.19
CA GLN A 103 -15.20 5.49 -5.94
C GLN A 103 -14.54 6.85 -5.99
N GLY A 104 -14.63 7.62 -4.90
CA GLY A 104 -14.02 8.94 -4.87
C GLY A 104 -14.44 9.79 -3.69
N TYR A 105 -13.88 11.00 -3.68
CA TYR A 105 -14.17 12.01 -2.67
C TYR A 105 -15.58 12.59 -2.87
N ARG A 106 -16.43 12.47 -1.85
CA ARG A 106 -17.78 13.03 -1.84
C ARG A 106 -17.79 14.24 -0.92
N LYS A 107 -18.17 15.40 -1.45
CA LYS A 107 -18.15 16.66 -0.69
C LYS A 107 -19.16 16.67 0.45
N GLU A 108 -20.22 15.88 0.32
CA GLU A 108 -21.32 15.75 1.28
C GLU A 108 -20.90 14.97 2.52
N ASP A 109 -19.93 14.05 2.37
CA ASP A 109 -19.36 13.25 3.47
C ASP A 109 -17.84 13.03 3.26
N PRO A 110 -17.02 14.07 3.50
CA PRO A 110 -15.59 14.05 3.22
C PRO A 110 -14.83 12.93 3.97
N GLY A 111 -15.13 12.73 5.24
CA GLY A 111 -14.45 11.74 6.08
C GLY A 111 -14.73 10.32 5.61
N ARG A 112 -16.02 9.92 5.60
CA ARG A 112 -16.36 8.55 5.23
C ARG A 112 -16.06 8.23 3.78
N SER A 113 -16.08 9.22 2.88
CA SER A 113 -15.70 9.00 1.48
C SER A 113 -14.20 8.73 1.32
N LEU A 114 -13.34 9.39 2.08
CA LEU A 114 -11.91 9.09 2.09
C LEU A 114 -11.63 7.71 2.69
N ASP A 115 -12.30 7.36 3.80
CA ASP A 115 -12.16 6.05 4.44
C ASP A 115 -12.58 4.92 3.49
N ALA A 116 -13.76 5.07 2.85
CA ALA A 116 -14.27 4.11 1.88
C ALA A 116 -13.36 4.00 0.64
N TYR A 117 -12.85 5.13 0.16
CA TYR A 117 -11.92 5.14 -0.97
C TYR A 117 -10.61 4.43 -0.64
N ALA A 118 -10.03 4.69 0.53
CA ALA A 118 -8.81 4.04 0.98
C ALA A 118 -9.00 2.52 1.16
N LYS A 119 -10.12 2.08 1.75
CA LYS A 119 -10.50 0.66 1.84
C LYS A 119 -10.62 0.01 0.46
N SER A 120 -11.32 0.65 -0.48
CA SER A 120 -11.45 0.17 -1.87
C SER A 120 -10.10 0.02 -2.60
N LEU A 121 -9.15 0.93 -2.35
CA LEU A 121 -7.80 0.83 -2.89
C LEU A 121 -6.98 -0.32 -2.24
N MET A 122 -7.20 -0.62 -0.96
CA MET A 122 -6.46 -1.68 -0.26
C MET A 122 -6.89 -3.09 -0.66
N HIS A 123 -8.20 -3.36 -0.68
CA HIS A 123 -8.73 -4.72 -0.88
C HIS A 123 -9.81 -4.83 -1.97
N GLY A 124 -10.36 -3.72 -2.48
CA GLY A 124 -11.47 -3.74 -3.44
C GLY A 124 -12.64 -4.57 -2.91
N ARG A 125 -13.24 -5.41 -3.77
CA ARG A 125 -14.25 -6.41 -3.37
C ARG A 125 -13.64 -7.74 -2.92
N CYS A 126 -12.33 -7.79 -2.66
CA CYS A 126 -11.57 -9.00 -2.36
C CYS A 126 -11.44 -10.03 -3.49
N TYR A 127 -12.06 -9.79 -4.66
CA TYR A 127 -11.95 -10.65 -5.85
C TYR A 127 -11.71 -9.90 -7.17
N ASP A 128 -11.65 -8.57 -7.15
CA ASP A 128 -11.40 -7.71 -8.32
C ASP A 128 -10.00 -7.05 -8.30
N ARG A 129 -9.20 -7.39 -7.30
CA ARG A 129 -7.79 -6.98 -7.19
C ARG A 129 -6.89 -8.18 -7.38
N CYS A 130 -5.90 -8.06 -8.26
CA CYS A 130 -4.83 -9.06 -8.37
C CYS A 130 -3.70 -8.71 -7.39
N ILE A 131 -3.68 -9.35 -6.21
CA ILE A 131 -2.72 -9.03 -5.14
C ILE A 131 -1.28 -9.48 -5.49
N LEU A 132 -1.12 -10.29 -6.55
CA LEU A 132 0.18 -10.75 -7.05
C LEU A 132 1.01 -9.65 -7.74
N LYS A 133 0.41 -8.52 -8.13
CA LYS A 133 1.09 -7.41 -8.82
C LYS A 133 0.72 -6.07 -8.20
N LYS A 134 1.51 -5.63 -7.21
CA LYS A 134 1.43 -4.25 -6.69
C LYS A 134 2.52 -3.40 -7.34
N TYR A 135 2.11 -2.44 -8.16
CA TYR A 135 2.97 -1.38 -8.67
C TYR A 135 2.66 -0.07 -7.94
N HIS A 136 3.68 0.53 -7.32
CA HIS A 136 3.58 1.85 -6.69
C HIS A 136 4.18 2.90 -7.65
N SER A 137 3.40 3.37 -8.62
CA SER A 137 3.83 4.49 -9.48
C SER A 137 2.68 5.33 -10.05
N PHE A 138 1.58 5.47 -9.31
CA PHE A 138 0.42 6.26 -9.76
C PHE A 138 0.77 7.75 -9.97
N GLN A 139 1.62 8.31 -9.11
CA GLN A 139 1.83 9.76 -9.05
C GLN A 139 2.67 10.33 -10.21
N ASN A 140 3.69 9.62 -10.69
CA ASN A 140 4.44 10.03 -11.90
C ASN A 140 3.58 9.93 -13.18
N VAL A 141 2.66 8.96 -13.24
CA VAL A 141 1.77 8.77 -14.40
C VAL A 141 0.82 9.95 -14.55
N MET A 142 0.19 10.41 -13.45
CA MET A 142 -0.70 11.57 -13.47
C MET A 142 -0.01 12.86 -13.96
N THR A 143 1.26 13.06 -13.59
CA THR A 143 2.04 14.22 -14.04
C THR A 143 2.30 14.17 -15.54
N THR A 144 2.73 13.02 -16.08
CA THR A 144 2.92 12.84 -17.53
C THR A 144 1.61 12.94 -18.31
N GLU A 145 0.53 12.37 -17.79
CA GLU A 145 -0.80 12.45 -18.38
C GLU A 145 -1.26 13.91 -18.54
N TYR A 146 -1.22 14.68 -17.45
CA TYR A 146 -1.71 16.05 -17.43
C TYR A 146 -0.79 17.02 -18.19
N LEU A 147 0.53 16.89 -18.05
CA LEU A 147 1.49 17.84 -18.63
C LEU A 147 1.91 17.51 -20.06
N GLU A 148 1.93 16.24 -20.47
CA GLU A 148 2.52 15.83 -21.75
C GLU A 148 1.49 15.28 -22.74
N LEU A 149 0.58 14.40 -22.29
CA LEU A 149 -0.36 13.71 -23.19
C LEU A 149 -1.61 14.55 -23.47
N GLY A 150 -2.32 14.95 -22.40
CA GLY A 150 -3.56 15.72 -22.44
C GLY A 150 -4.72 15.07 -23.20
N TYR A 151 -5.88 15.71 -23.11
CA TYR A 151 -7.15 15.24 -23.69
C TYR A 151 -7.72 16.27 -24.69
N SER A 152 -8.59 15.84 -25.60
CA SER A 152 -9.42 16.72 -26.42
C SER A 152 -10.62 17.25 -25.61
N ALA A 153 -11.33 18.23 -26.17
CA ALA A 153 -12.45 18.89 -25.48
C ALA A 153 -13.63 17.95 -25.15
N ASP A 154 -13.73 16.84 -25.85
CA ASP A 154 -14.70 15.75 -25.64
C ASP A 154 -14.22 14.70 -24.62
N GLY A 155 -13.04 14.88 -24.01
CA GLY A 155 -12.49 14.00 -22.99
C GLY A 155 -11.68 12.81 -23.53
N HIS A 156 -11.51 12.71 -24.85
CA HIS A 156 -10.74 11.63 -25.46
C HIS A 156 -9.23 11.88 -25.46
N CYS A 157 -8.44 10.80 -25.54
CA CYS A 157 -7.00 10.94 -25.75
C CYS A 157 -6.75 11.59 -27.12
N LYS A 158 -5.80 12.53 -27.20
CA LYS A 158 -5.42 13.14 -28.47
C LYS A 158 -4.87 12.09 -29.46
N GLY A 159 -5.25 12.21 -30.73
CA GLY A 159 -4.82 11.35 -31.82
C GLY A 159 -5.96 10.64 -32.55
N GLU A 160 -5.63 9.67 -33.39
CA GLU A 160 -6.59 8.89 -34.19
C GLU A 160 -6.66 7.44 -33.70
N THR A 161 -7.81 6.80 -33.91
CA THR A 161 -7.98 5.37 -33.68
C THR A 161 -7.42 4.56 -34.85
N ASN A 162 -7.15 3.26 -34.63
CA ASN A 162 -6.66 2.39 -35.69
C ASN A 162 -7.45 1.07 -35.70
N PRO A 163 -8.35 0.87 -36.70
CA PRO A 163 -9.21 -0.31 -36.74
C PRO A 163 -8.44 -1.61 -36.95
N ASN A 164 -7.21 -1.55 -37.48
CA ASN A 164 -6.39 -2.73 -37.77
C ASN A 164 -5.73 -3.33 -36.52
N ILE A 165 -5.80 -2.66 -35.37
CA ILE A 165 -5.29 -3.21 -34.12
C ILE A 165 -6.16 -4.40 -33.70
N PRO A 166 -5.54 -5.59 -33.45
CA PRO A 166 -6.26 -6.77 -32.99
C PRO A 166 -7.08 -6.49 -31.73
N LEU A 167 -8.25 -7.10 -31.64
CA LEU A 167 -9.12 -6.97 -30.47
C LEU A 167 -8.45 -7.52 -29.19
N PRO A 168 -8.83 -6.99 -28.00
CA PRO A 168 -8.47 -7.59 -26.73
C PRO A 168 -8.88 -9.07 -26.70
N THR A 169 -8.00 -9.94 -26.21
CA THR A 169 -8.29 -11.38 -26.13
C THR A 169 -8.82 -11.74 -24.76
N LYS A 170 -10.09 -12.15 -24.67
CA LYS A 170 -10.68 -12.68 -23.42
C LYS A 170 -9.96 -13.97 -23.00
N LEU A 171 -9.43 -14.00 -21.79
CA LEU A 171 -8.76 -15.16 -21.22
C LEU A 171 -9.78 -16.27 -20.96
N GLN A 172 -9.33 -17.51 -21.15
CA GLN A 172 -10.19 -18.68 -21.08
C GLN A 172 -9.87 -19.49 -19.82
N TRP A 173 -10.90 -19.90 -19.10
CA TRP A 173 -10.78 -20.60 -17.83
C TRP A 173 -11.68 -21.84 -17.81
N GLU A 174 -11.18 -22.90 -17.19
CA GLU A 174 -11.89 -24.14 -16.94
C GLU A 174 -11.79 -24.40 -15.44
N ILE A 175 -12.76 -23.87 -14.68
CA ILE A 175 -12.72 -23.85 -13.22
C ILE A 175 -13.75 -24.87 -12.70
N PRO A 176 -13.32 -26.10 -12.37
CA PRO A 176 -14.22 -27.14 -11.89
C PRO A 176 -14.80 -26.76 -10.51
N GLU A 177 -15.92 -27.36 -10.14
CA GLU A 177 -16.66 -27.05 -8.90
C GLU A 177 -15.79 -27.12 -7.65
N GLU A 178 -14.84 -28.07 -7.59
CA GLU A 178 -13.91 -28.19 -6.47
C GLU A 178 -12.99 -26.98 -6.36
N CYS A 179 -12.56 -26.41 -7.49
CA CYS A 179 -11.78 -25.17 -7.50
C CYS A 179 -12.65 -23.96 -7.11
N GLN A 180 -13.93 -23.94 -7.52
CA GLN A 180 -14.88 -22.90 -7.13
C GLN A 180 -15.11 -22.89 -5.61
N ALA A 181 -15.19 -24.07 -4.98
CA ALA A 181 -15.28 -24.17 -3.52
C ALA A 181 -14.05 -23.55 -2.82
N VAL A 182 -12.84 -23.71 -3.38
CA VAL A 182 -11.64 -23.05 -2.85
C VAL A 182 -11.69 -21.53 -3.07
N ILE A 183 -12.20 -21.07 -4.21
CA ILE A 183 -12.42 -19.64 -4.49
C ILE A 183 -13.34 -19.03 -3.43
N GLU A 184 -14.49 -19.62 -3.16
CA GLU A 184 -15.45 -19.10 -2.17
C GLU A 184 -14.88 -19.09 -0.75
N LYS A 185 -14.11 -20.13 -0.37
CA LYS A 185 -13.44 -20.15 0.94
C LYS A 185 -12.40 -19.02 1.07
N SER A 186 -11.58 -18.82 0.04
CA SER A 186 -10.60 -17.73 0.02
C SER A 186 -11.28 -16.37 0.03
N LEU A 187 -12.40 -16.22 -0.67
CA LEU A 187 -13.20 -15.01 -0.66
C LEU A 187 -13.77 -14.72 0.72
N SER A 188 -14.39 -15.70 1.37
CA SER A 188 -14.92 -15.55 2.74
C SER A 188 -13.83 -15.14 3.73
N THR A 189 -12.63 -15.70 3.61
CA THR A 189 -11.47 -15.33 4.44
C THR A 189 -11.05 -13.89 4.18
N ALA A 190 -10.92 -13.49 2.91
CA ALA A 190 -10.51 -12.15 2.53
C ALA A 190 -11.53 -11.09 2.92
N VAL A 191 -12.83 -11.36 2.75
CA VAL A 191 -13.93 -10.49 3.17
C VAL A 191 -13.92 -10.32 4.68
N ALA A 192 -13.80 -11.41 5.46
CA ALA A 192 -13.71 -11.32 6.91
C ALA A 192 -12.52 -10.45 7.36
N LEU A 193 -11.36 -10.57 6.71
CA LEU A 193 -10.20 -9.74 7.00
C LEU A 193 -10.42 -8.27 6.61
N ALA A 194 -11.06 -8.01 5.48
CA ALA A 194 -11.34 -6.65 5.00
C ALA A 194 -12.38 -5.94 5.87
N ASP A 195 -13.44 -6.64 6.26
CA ASP A 195 -14.51 -6.12 7.12
C ASP A 195 -14.02 -5.84 8.53
N ASP A 196 -13.00 -6.57 9.00
CA ASP A 196 -12.38 -6.38 10.30
C ASP A 196 -11.40 -5.20 10.34
N VAL A 197 -11.03 -4.59 9.22
CA VAL A 197 -10.16 -3.40 9.21
C VAL A 197 -10.99 -2.14 9.46
N ASP A 198 -10.70 -1.46 10.55
CA ASP A 198 -11.12 -0.07 10.72
C ASP A 198 -10.08 0.87 10.09
N PHE A 199 -10.55 1.93 9.43
CA PHE A 199 -9.68 2.81 8.67
C PHE A 199 -10.18 4.26 8.74
N CYS A 200 -9.30 5.16 9.16
CA CYS A 200 -9.53 6.59 9.26
C CYS A 200 -8.47 7.36 8.48
N SER A 201 -8.90 8.08 7.44
CA SER A 201 -8.08 8.91 6.57
C SER A 201 -8.47 10.36 6.73
N PHE A 202 -7.51 11.24 7.07
CA PHE A 202 -7.83 12.65 7.28
C PHE A 202 -6.72 13.61 6.85
N TYR A 203 -7.17 14.79 6.40
CA TYR A 203 -6.33 15.90 5.98
C TYR A 203 -6.15 16.88 7.13
N PHE A 204 -4.90 17.09 7.54
CA PHE A 204 -4.53 18.06 8.56
C PHE A 204 -3.94 19.30 7.89
N ASP A 205 -4.65 20.42 7.97
CA ASP A 205 -4.35 21.67 7.24
C ASP A 205 -4.00 22.85 8.15
N THR A 206 -3.97 22.64 9.46
CA THR A 206 -3.62 23.69 10.42
C THR A 206 -2.18 24.15 10.25
N PHE A 207 -1.28 23.22 9.91
CA PHE A 207 0.10 23.50 9.50
C PHE A 207 0.73 22.27 8.83
N GLY A 208 1.85 22.48 8.15
CA GLY A 208 2.69 21.42 7.61
C GLY A 208 4.15 21.59 8.00
N LYS A 209 5.05 21.18 7.10
CA LYS A 209 6.50 21.21 7.39
C LYS A 209 7.04 22.62 7.63
N GLY A 210 6.35 23.66 7.16
CA GLY A 210 6.82 25.04 7.25
C GLY A 210 6.88 25.53 8.68
N LEU A 211 5.79 25.36 9.44
CA LEU A 211 5.76 25.73 10.85
C LEU A 211 6.71 24.87 11.69
N ILE A 212 6.73 23.55 11.44
CA ILE A 212 7.58 22.61 12.18
C ILE A 212 9.07 22.96 12.00
N LYS A 213 9.49 23.30 10.78
CA LYS A 213 10.86 23.73 10.49
C LYS A 213 11.18 25.10 11.09
N LYS A 214 10.24 26.05 11.13
CA LYS A 214 10.42 27.33 11.84
C LYS A 214 10.67 27.11 13.34
N ALA A 215 10.07 26.08 13.93
CA ALA A 215 10.35 25.61 15.29
C ALA A 215 11.65 24.79 15.41
N LYS A 216 12.51 24.77 14.37
CA LYS A 216 13.81 24.07 14.32
C LYS A 216 13.72 22.57 14.62
N THR A 217 12.64 21.92 14.20
CA THR A 217 12.41 20.49 14.41
C THR A 217 12.28 19.76 13.08
N SER A 218 12.72 18.50 13.01
CA SER A 218 12.43 17.64 11.85
C SER A 218 10.93 17.42 11.74
N PRO A 219 10.31 17.63 10.57
CA PRO A 219 8.90 17.32 10.35
C PRO A 219 8.56 15.86 10.68
N ASP A 220 9.47 14.94 10.36
CA ASP A 220 9.29 13.52 10.63
C ASP A 220 9.35 13.18 12.12
N ALA A 221 10.38 13.68 12.82
CA ALA A 221 10.49 13.50 14.27
C ALA A 221 9.31 14.15 15.03
N PHE A 222 8.82 15.30 14.56
CA PHE A 222 7.63 15.93 15.12
C PHE A 222 6.43 14.98 15.04
N VAL A 223 6.12 14.45 13.84
CA VAL A 223 5.01 13.53 13.64
C VAL A 223 5.17 12.27 14.49
N GLN A 224 6.35 11.65 14.51
CA GLN A 224 6.62 10.44 15.30
C GLN A 224 6.40 10.67 16.80
N LEU A 225 6.84 11.81 17.35
CA LEU A 225 6.58 12.15 18.75
C LEU A 225 5.11 12.47 19.03
N THR A 226 4.41 13.12 18.09
CA THR A 226 2.96 13.30 18.19
C THR A 226 2.24 11.95 18.22
N LEU A 227 2.67 10.97 17.41
CA LEU A 227 2.12 9.62 17.43
C LEU A 227 2.40 8.90 18.76
N GLN A 228 3.59 9.08 19.36
CA GLN A 228 3.86 8.56 20.71
C GLN A 228 2.91 9.14 21.77
N LEU A 229 2.65 10.46 21.71
CA LEU A 229 1.74 11.12 22.63
C LEU A 229 0.28 10.67 22.42
N ALA A 230 -0.16 10.61 21.16
CA ALA A 230 -1.52 10.17 20.82
C ALA A 230 -1.76 8.73 21.27
N HIS A 231 -0.85 7.81 20.94
CA HIS A 231 -0.96 6.41 21.35
C HIS A 231 -0.96 6.25 22.88
N TYR A 232 -0.16 7.01 23.61
CA TYR A 232 -0.15 6.92 25.07
C TYR A 232 -1.46 7.41 25.70
N ARG A 233 -2.05 8.48 25.16
CA ARG A 233 -3.36 8.99 25.60
C ARG A 233 -4.48 8.00 25.36
N ASP A 234 -4.41 7.31 24.24
CA ASP A 234 -5.40 6.34 23.81
C ASP A 234 -5.28 5.02 24.59
N MET A 235 -4.08 4.42 24.61
CA MET A 235 -3.84 3.09 25.18
C MET A 235 -3.42 3.10 26.66
N GLY A 236 -3.08 4.27 27.22
CA GLY A 236 -2.56 4.41 28.59
C GLY A 236 -1.20 3.75 28.85
N LYS A 237 -0.55 3.21 27.81
CA LYS A 237 0.72 2.47 27.90
C LYS A 237 1.64 2.78 26.74
N PHE A 238 2.95 2.69 26.98
CA PHE A 238 3.95 2.69 25.91
C PHE A 238 3.99 1.33 25.21
N SER A 239 4.27 1.33 23.91
CA SER A 239 4.35 0.10 23.13
C SER A 239 5.44 0.20 22.07
N LEU A 240 5.92 -0.96 21.61
CA LEU A 240 6.89 -1.00 20.54
C LEU A 240 6.34 -0.29 19.31
N THR A 241 7.11 0.70 18.85
CA THR A 241 6.78 1.50 17.67
C THR A 241 7.80 1.26 16.59
N TYR A 242 7.33 0.78 15.44
CA TYR A 242 8.10 0.58 14.23
C TYR A 242 7.96 1.80 13.32
N GLU A 243 9.07 2.30 12.81
CA GLU A 243 9.11 3.20 11.67
C GLU A 243 10.07 2.66 10.60
N ALA A 244 9.64 2.64 9.34
CA ALA A 244 10.48 2.22 8.23
C ALA A 244 11.50 3.30 7.85
N SER A 245 12.80 2.96 7.87
CA SER A 245 13.87 3.78 7.29
C SER A 245 14.50 3.07 6.10
N MET A 246 14.74 3.79 5.01
CA MET A 246 15.32 3.23 3.79
C MET A 246 16.84 3.13 3.89
N THR A 247 17.41 1.96 3.58
CA THR A 247 18.87 1.74 3.57
C THR A 247 19.49 1.90 2.17
N ARG A 248 18.96 2.85 1.38
CA ARG A 248 19.34 3.06 -0.05
C ARG A 248 20.78 3.52 -0.27
N LEU A 249 21.51 3.84 0.79
CA LEU A 249 22.96 4.09 0.74
C LEU A 249 23.77 2.82 0.44
N PHE A 250 23.17 1.64 0.62
CA PHE A 250 23.79 0.35 0.35
C PHE A 250 23.21 -0.25 -0.94
N ARG A 251 24.06 -0.99 -1.67
CA ARG A 251 23.63 -1.79 -2.82
C ARG A 251 22.55 -2.77 -2.36
N GLU A 252 21.43 -2.81 -3.08
CA GLU A 252 20.28 -3.68 -2.78
C GLU A 252 19.63 -3.41 -1.40
N GLY A 253 19.97 -2.28 -0.77
CA GLY A 253 19.39 -1.84 0.49
C GLY A 253 17.87 -1.75 0.41
N ARG A 254 17.21 -2.34 1.39
CA ARG A 254 15.75 -2.30 1.57
C ARG A 254 15.40 -1.33 2.68
N THR A 255 15.14 -1.85 3.88
CA THR A 255 14.73 -1.05 5.04
C THR A 255 15.43 -1.53 6.31
N GLU A 256 15.55 -0.62 7.25
CA GLU A 256 15.87 -0.85 8.67
C GLU A 256 14.74 -0.24 9.53
N THR A 257 14.63 -0.65 10.79
CA THR A 257 13.66 -0.13 11.77
C THR A 257 14.23 1.06 12.52
N VAL A 258 13.46 2.13 12.60
CA VAL A 258 13.62 3.18 13.63
C VAL A 258 12.64 2.87 14.74
N ARG A 259 13.15 2.72 15.97
CA ARG A 259 12.32 2.50 17.17
C ARG A 259 11.92 3.85 17.75
N SER A 260 10.74 4.34 17.39
CA SER A 260 10.27 5.68 17.80
C SER A 260 9.96 5.77 19.29
N CYS A 261 9.60 4.65 19.92
CA CYS A 261 9.42 4.56 21.37
C CYS A 261 10.77 4.41 22.06
N THR A 262 11.22 5.48 22.72
CA THR A 262 12.51 5.61 23.41
C THR A 262 12.30 6.16 24.81
N VAL A 263 13.31 6.06 25.67
CA VAL A 263 13.25 6.69 27.01
C VAL A 263 13.00 8.19 26.91
N GLU A 264 13.62 8.84 25.91
CA GLU A 264 13.44 10.27 25.65
C GLU A 264 12.03 10.61 25.19
N SER A 265 11.44 9.83 24.27
CA SER A 265 10.05 10.04 23.84
C SER A 265 9.06 9.74 24.96
N SER A 266 9.27 8.67 25.75
CA SER A 266 8.43 8.35 26.90
C SER A 266 8.45 9.46 27.95
N ARG A 267 9.63 10.01 28.24
CA ARG A 267 9.77 11.15 29.18
C ARG A 267 9.07 12.41 28.66
N PHE A 268 9.18 12.69 27.36
CA PHE A 268 8.45 13.78 26.73
C PHE A 268 6.93 13.59 26.88
N VAL A 269 6.42 12.40 26.60
CA VAL A 269 4.99 12.08 26.70
C VAL A 269 4.50 12.22 28.14
N GLN A 270 5.21 11.65 29.11
CA GLN A 270 4.87 11.77 30.53
C GLN A 270 4.84 13.24 30.99
N ALA A 271 5.83 14.04 30.59
CA ALA A 271 5.86 15.46 30.89
C ALA A 271 4.70 16.24 30.24
N MET A 272 4.27 15.85 29.03
CA MET A 272 3.13 16.47 28.38
C MET A 272 1.82 16.21 29.12
N GLU A 273 1.63 14.99 29.64
CA GLU A 273 0.44 14.56 30.38
C GLU A 273 0.42 15.06 31.83
N ASP A 274 1.56 15.45 32.40
CA ASP A 274 1.61 16.01 33.75
C ASP A 274 1.16 17.49 33.76
N PRO A 275 0.05 17.84 34.44
CA PRO A 275 -0.41 19.23 34.53
C PRO A 275 0.48 20.11 35.42
N SER A 276 1.30 19.51 36.30
CA SER A 276 2.22 20.24 37.17
C SER A 276 3.56 20.58 36.51
N GLU A 277 3.86 19.96 35.37
CA GLU A 277 5.10 20.15 34.65
C GLU A 277 5.12 21.48 33.88
N SER A 278 6.27 22.17 33.91
CA SER A 278 6.39 23.48 33.28
C SER A 278 6.47 23.41 31.76
N ILE A 279 6.03 24.47 31.08
CA ILE A 279 6.12 24.57 29.62
C ILE A 279 7.59 24.46 29.15
N GLU A 280 8.52 25.03 29.92
CA GLU A 280 9.95 24.98 29.64
C GLU A 280 10.48 23.54 29.67
N ASN A 281 10.04 22.73 30.64
CA ASN A 281 10.43 21.33 30.74
C ASN A 281 9.78 20.48 29.66
N LYS A 282 8.49 20.68 29.38
CA LYS A 282 7.79 20.02 28.25
C LYS A 282 8.54 20.25 26.93
N LEU A 283 8.90 21.51 26.66
CA LEU A 283 9.66 21.89 25.47
C LEU A 283 11.08 21.31 25.47
N LYS A 284 11.76 21.28 26.62
CA LYS A 284 13.09 20.67 26.77
C LYS A 284 13.04 19.18 26.44
N PHE A 285 12.10 18.43 27.00
CA PHE A 285 11.97 16.99 26.74
C PHE A 285 11.56 16.70 25.31
N PHE A 286 10.67 17.52 24.73
CA PHE A 286 10.33 17.44 23.31
C PHE A 286 11.58 17.55 22.42
N ARG A 287 12.44 18.56 22.66
CA ARG A 287 13.67 18.75 21.87
C ARG A 287 14.66 17.60 22.01
N LEU A 288 14.79 17.04 23.22
CA LEU A 288 15.65 15.88 23.46
C LEU A 288 15.13 14.64 22.72
N ALA A 289 13.82 14.38 22.80
CA ALA A 289 13.19 13.28 22.10
C ALA A 289 13.30 13.42 20.58
N ALA A 290 13.13 14.63 20.05
CA ALA A 290 13.24 14.89 18.61
C ALA A 290 14.68 14.68 18.11
N ALA A 291 15.67 15.15 18.86
CA ALA A 291 17.08 14.94 18.55
C ALA A 291 17.46 13.45 18.60
N LYS A 292 16.92 12.70 19.59
CA LYS A 292 17.10 11.26 19.70
C LYS A 292 16.53 10.53 18.49
N HIS A 293 15.29 10.83 18.11
CA HIS A 293 14.64 10.25 16.94
C HIS A 293 15.46 10.48 15.66
N GLN A 294 15.88 11.72 15.39
CA GLN A 294 16.75 12.02 14.25
C GLN A 294 18.09 11.28 14.29
N HIS A 295 18.66 11.06 15.48
CA HIS A 295 19.87 10.27 15.62
C HIS A 295 19.64 8.80 15.25
N LEU A 296 18.56 8.18 15.77
CA LEU A 296 18.20 6.81 15.43
C LEU A 296 17.89 6.66 13.94
N TYR A 297 17.20 7.62 13.33
CA TYR A 297 16.94 7.61 11.90
C TYR A 297 18.23 7.60 11.08
N ARG A 298 19.23 8.42 11.46
CA ARG A 298 20.54 8.42 10.81
C ARG A 298 21.24 7.07 10.96
N LEU A 299 21.23 6.47 12.16
CA LEU A 299 21.80 5.14 12.38
C LEU A 299 21.13 4.09 11.50
N ALA A 300 19.80 4.06 11.47
CA ALA A 300 19.04 3.12 10.64
C ALA A 300 19.37 3.27 9.16
N MET A 301 19.38 4.51 8.63
CA MET A 301 19.69 4.80 7.23
C MET A 301 21.12 4.37 6.85
N THR A 302 22.07 4.47 7.79
CA THR A 302 23.45 4.01 7.61
C THR A 302 23.68 2.55 8.02
N GLY A 303 22.63 1.75 8.17
CA GLY A 303 22.73 0.31 8.46
C GLY A 303 23.25 -0.03 9.86
N ALA A 304 23.25 0.95 10.77
CA ALA A 304 23.63 0.79 12.18
C ALA A 304 22.40 0.60 13.10
N GLY A 305 21.24 0.25 12.52
CA GLY A 305 20.10 -0.23 13.28
C GLY A 305 20.31 -1.66 13.78
N ILE A 306 19.48 -2.08 14.73
CA ILE A 306 19.63 -3.38 15.41
C ILE A 306 18.66 -4.44 14.88
N ASP A 307 17.49 -4.04 14.40
CA ASP A 307 16.39 -4.94 14.10
C ASP A 307 16.69 -5.90 12.94
N ARG A 308 17.23 -5.40 11.81
CA ARG A 308 17.63 -6.32 10.71
C ARG A 308 18.81 -7.21 11.10
N HIS A 309 19.71 -6.73 11.96
CA HIS A 309 20.80 -7.56 12.47
C HIS A 309 20.28 -8.71 13.35
N LEU A 310 19.37 -8.44 14.29
CA LEU A 310 18.72 -9.47 15.10
C LEU A 310 17.94 -10.47 14.25
N PHE A 311 17.23 -9.99 13.23
CA PHE A 311 16.55 -10.87 12.28
C PHE A 311 17.53 -11.75 11.50
N CYS A 312 18.68 -11.22 11.09
CA CYS A 312 19.75 -12.00 10.46
C CYS A 312 20.27 -13.12 11.39
N LEU A 313 20.54 -12.79 12.66
CA LEU A 313 20.95 -13.77 13.66
C LEU A 313 19.88 -14.86 13.86
N TYR A 314 18.59 -14.49 13.83
CA TYR A 314 17.50 -15.46 13.88
C TYR A 314 17.51 -16.40 12.67
N VAL A 315 17.65 -15.88 11.45
CA VAL A 315 17.73 -16.71 10.23
C VAL A 315 18.92 -17.67 10.31
N VAL A 316 20.09 -17.18 10.74
CA VAL A 316 21.29 -18.00 10.94
C VAL A 316 21.06 -19.07 12.02
N SER A 317 20.42 -18.73 13.14
CA SER A 317 20.10 -19.68 14.21
C SER A 317 19.21 -20.82 13.72
N LYS A 318 18.22 -20.53 12.86
CA LYS A 318 17.36 -21.55 12.25
C LYS A 318 18.12 -22.45 11.28
N TYR A 319 19.02 -21.89 10.48
CA TYR A 319 19.86 -22.66 9.58
C TYR A 319 20.81 -23.60 10.34
N LEU A 320 21.40 -23.11 11.43
CA LEU A 320 22.31 -23.89 12.28
C LEU A 320 21.59 -24.80 13.29
N ALA A 321 20.25 -24.79 13.30
CA ALA A 321 19.42 -25.49 14.29
C ALA A 321 19.79 -25.16 15.75
N VAL A 322 20.20 -23.91 16.01
CA VAL A 322 20.50 -23.40 17.35
C VAL A 322 19.24 -22.74 17.92
N ASP A 323 18.80 -23.20 19.08
CA ASP A 323 17.73 -22.54 19.82
C ASP A 323 18.30 -21.38 20.64
N SER A 324 17.64 -20.21 20.57
CA SER A 324 18.06 -19.01 21.27
C SER A 324 16.84 -18.42 21.99
N PRO A 325 16.76 -18.57 23.32
CA PRO A 325 15.69 -17.97 24.12
C PRO A 325 15.60 -16.46 23.92
N PHE A 326 16.74 -15.77 23.84
CA PHE A 326 16.82 -14.34 23.59
C PHE A 326 16.18 -13.92 22.25
N LEU A 327 16.55 -14.58 21.14
CA LEU A 327 15.98 -14.25 19.83
C LEU A 327 14.49 -14.58 19.76
N LYS A 328 14.06 -15.65 20.45
CA LYS A 328 12.65 -16.01 20.56
C LYS A 328 11.85 -14.94 21.29
N GLU A 329 12.37 -14.42 22.39
CA GLU A 329 11.75 -13.36 23.18
C GLU A 329 11.66 -12.06 22.38
N VAL A 330 12.80 -11.53 21.92
CA VAL A 330 12.87 -10.21 21.26
C VAL A 330 12.05 -10.15 19.97
N LEU A 331 11.92 -11.25 19.24
CA LEU A 331 11.14 -11.30 17.99
C LEU A 331 9.65 -11.64 18.22
N SER A 332 9.26 -12.02 19.44
CA SER A 332 7.85 -12.30 19.78
C SER A 332 7.06 -11.04 20.15
N GLU A 333 7.75 -9.97 20.51
CA GLU A 333 7.13 -8.71 20.94
C GLU A 333 6.43 -8.01 19.75
N PRO A 334 5.12 -7.73 19.85
CA PRO A 334 4.36 -7.19 18.74
C PRO A 334 4.61 -5.68 18.56
N TRP A 335 4.66 -5.25 17.30
CA TRP A 335 4.70 -3.85 16.90
C TRP A 335 3.28 -3.25 16.91
N ARG A 336 2.79 -2.89 18.10
CA ARG A 336 1.45 -2.31 18.26
C ARG A 336 1.27 -0.94 17.60
N LEU A 337 2.36 -0.24 17.30
CA LEU A 337 2.31 0.94 16.44
C LEU A 337 3.29 0.76 15.27
N SER A 338 2.76 0.46 14.09
CA SER A 338 3.56 0.36 12.86
C SER A 338 3.36 1.59 12.02
N THR A 339 4.44 2.30 11.71
CA THR A 339 4.39 3.60 11.05
C THR A 339 5.25 3.66 9.78
N SER A 340 4.84 4.48 8.82
CA SER A 340 5.66 4.79 7.65
C SER A 340 5.38 6.19 7.13
N GLN A 341 6.44 6.97 6.92
CA GLN A 341 6.35 8.15 6.08
C GLN A 341 6.32 7.74 4.61
N THR A 342 5.30 8.17 3.86
CA THR A 342 5.29 8.02 2.41
C THR A 342 6.16 9.11 1.79
N PRO A 343 7.24 8.77 1.06
CA PRO A 343 8.08 9.77 0.41
C PRO A 343 7.28 10.52 -0.65
N ARG A 344 7.40 11.85 -0.67
CA ARG A 344 6.78 12.66 -1.72
C ARG A 344 7.63 12.62 -2.99
N GLN A 345 7.01 12.40 -4.15
CA GLN A 345 7.62 12.73 -5.44
C GLN A 345 7.46 14.24 -5.71
N HIS A 346 8.42 14.85 -6.41
CA HIS A 346 8.52 16.30 -6.61
C HIS A 346 7.42 16.83 -7.56
N ILE A 347 6.17 16.91 -7.09
CA ILE A 347 5.12 17.68 -7.75
C ILE A 347 5.05 19.08 -7.13
N ASP A 348 5.07 20.09 -7.99
CA ASP A 348 4.88 21.48 -7.61
C ASP A 348 3.40 21.76 -7.32
N LEU A 349 2.95 21.39 -6.12
CA LEU A 349 1.57 21.64 -5.67
C LEU A 349 1.25 23.12 -5.49
N LYS A 350 2.23 24.04 -5.62
CA LYS A 350 1.92 25.47 -5.64
C LYS A 350 1.24 25.87 -6.95
N ASN A 351 1.73 25.31 -8.05
CA ASN A 351 1.20 25.58 -9.39
C ASN A 351 0.12 24.56 -9.79
N HIS A 352 0.13 23.37 -9.20
CA HIS A 352 -0.82 22.27 -9.46
C HIS A 352 -1.46 21.73 -8.18
N PRO A 353 -2.28 22.53 -7.46
CA PRO A 353 -2.91 22.11 -6.22
C PRO A 353 -3.89 20.93 -6.39
N GLU A 354 -4.40 20.70 -7.60
CA GLU A 354 -5.27 19.58 -7.97
C GLU A 354 -4.55 18.21 -7.93
N MET A 355 -3.22 18.19 -7.99
CA MET A 355 -2.42 16.95 -8.03
C MET A 355 -2.02 16.44 -6.63
N VAL A 356 -2.67 16.93 -5.58
CA VAL A 356 -2.46 16.45 -4.21
C VAL A 356 -2.80 14.96 -4.13
N SER A 357 -1.80 14.13 -3.82
CA SER A 357 -2.04 12.73 -3.46
C SER A 357 -2.22 12.61 -1.96
N CYS A 358 -3.21 11.82 -1.54
CA CYS A 358 -3.42 11.42 -0.16
C CYS A 358 -2.35 10.45 0.34
N GLY A 359 -1.43 9.96 -0.51
CA GLY A 359 -0.50 8.88 -0.15
C GLY A 359 -1.21 7.52 -0.08
N GLY A 360 -0.59 6.54 0.58
CA GLY A 360 -1.18 5.22 0.78
C GLY A 360 -1.14 4.79 2.24
N GLY A 361 -2.10 3.95 2.65
CA GLY A 361 -2.15 3.31 3.95
C GLY A 361 -1.84 1.82 3.91
N PHE A 362 -1.77 1.20 5.08
CA PHE A 362 -1.61 -0.24 5.28
C PHE A 362 -2.33 -0.62 6.58
N GLY A 363 -2.85 -1.86 6.66
CA GLY A 363 -3.50 -2.36 7.87
C GLY A 363 -2.52 -2.59 9.04
N PRO A 364 -3.02 -2.77 10.28
CA PRO A 364 -2.16 -2.99 11.44
C PRO A 364 -1.40 -4.32 11.34
N VAL A 365 -0.21 -4.37 11.94
CA VAL A 365 0.66 -5.57 11.94
C VAL A 365 0.50 -6.43 13.20
N ALA A 366 -0.23 -5.93 14.19
CA ALA A 366 -0.65 -6.62 15.39
C ALA A 366 -2.16 -6.51 15.50
N ASP A 367 -2.82 -7.54 16.04
CA ASP A 367 -4.28 -7.55 16.16
C ASP A 367 -4.78 -6.49 17.15
N ASP A 368 -3.95 -6.10 18.11
CA ASP A 368 -4.18 -5.12 19.17
C ASP A 368 -3.36 -3.84 18.96
N GLY A 369 -3.26 -3.39 17.71
CA GLY A 369 -2.44 -2.23 17.36
C GLY A 369 -2.91 -1.46 16.13
N TYR A 370 -2.09 -0.48 15.76
CA TYR A 370 -2.35 0.49 14.71
C TYR A 370 -1.35 0.41 13.56
N GLY A 371 -1.85 0.57 12.34
CA GLY A 371 -1.07 0.90 11.16
C GLY A 371 -1.24 2.38 10.81
N VAL A 372 -0.16 3.16 10.84
CA VAL A 372 -0.19 4.62 10.57
C VAL A 372 0.73 4.98 9.41
N SER A 373 0.16 5.49 8.33
CA SER A 373 0.93 6.11 7.25
C SER A 373 0.68 7.60 7.20
N TYR A 374 1.70 8.38 6.88
CA TYR A 374 1.54 9.82 6.70
C TYR A 374 2.36 10.35 5.53
N ILE A 375 1.84 11.39 4.89
CA ILE A 375 2.53 12.14 3.84
C ILE A 375 2.52 13.63 4.21
N ILE A 376 3.70 14.23 4.18
CA ILE A 376 3.87 15.65 4.50
C ILE A 376 3.64 16.47 3.23
N LEU A 377 2.51 17.18 3.18
CA LEU A 377 2.02 17.87 2.01
C LEU A 377 2.47 19.33 1.94
N GLY A 378 3.78 19.53 1.81
CA GLY A 378 4.36 20.86 1.65
C GLY A 378 4.35 21.67 2.95
N GLU A 379 4.19 22.98 2.84
CA GLU A 379 4.38 23.91 3.97
C GLU A 379 3.23 23.88 4.97
N ASN A 380 2.01 23.57 4.52
CA ASN A 380 0.78 23.87 5.25
C ASN A 380 -0.08 22.65 5.60
N ALA A 381 0.26 21.45 5.11
CA ALA A 381 -0.58 20.28 5.38
C ALA A 381 0.21 18.97 5.58
N ILE A 382 -0.46 18.03 6.23
CA ILE A 382 -0.05 16.63 6.41
C ILE A 382 -1.30 15.78 6.20
N HIS A 383 -1.20 14.64 5.54
CA HIS A 383 -2.31 13.70 5.41
C HIS A 383 -1.95 12.39 6.12
N PHE A 384 -2.91 11.86 6.88
CA PHE A 384 -2.75 10.66 7.70
C PHE A 384 -3.72 9.57 7.23
N HIS A 385 -3.23 8.34 7.32
CA HIS A 385 -4.00 7.11 7.21
C HIS A 385 -3.75 6.32 8.49
N VAL A 386 -4.80 6.06 9.27
CA VAL A 386 -4.75 5.28 10.51
C VAL A 386 -5.65 4.07 10.32
N SER A 387 -5.16 2.90 10.70
CA SER A 387 -5.93 1.65 10.64
C SER A 387 -5.77 0.86 11.92
N SER A 388 -6.83 0.14 12.29
CA SER A 388 -6.88 -0.79 13.43
C SER A 388 -7.79 -1.97 13.07
N LYS A 389 -8.13 -2.81 14.05
CA LYS A 389 -9.08 -3.90 13.88
C LYS A 389 -10.35 -3.67 14.67
N VAL A 390 -11.50 -3.80 14.02
CA VAL A 390 -12.83 -3.71 14.65
C VAL A 390 -13.00 -4.77 15.73
N SER A 391 -12.42 -5.96 15.54
CA SER A 391 -12.44 -7.05 16.51
C SER A 391 -11.67 -6.77 17.81
N CYS A 392 -10.78 -5.77 17.83
CA CYS A 392 -10.05 -5.39 19.04
C CYS A 392 -10.74 -4.20 19.73
N SER A 393 -11.38 -4.47 20.87
CA SER A 393 -12.07 -3.42 21.64
C SER A 393 -11.15 -2.40 22.29
N GLU A 394 -9.83 -2.65 22.33
CA GLU A 394 -8.84 -1.70 22.85
C GLU A 394 -8.45 -0.64 21.81
N THR A 395 -8.69 -0.86 20.52
CA THR A 395 -8.17 0.00 19.43
C THR A 395 -9.22 0.67 18.56
#